data_AF-A0A140L9P3-F1
#
_entry.id   AF-A0A140L9P3-F1
#
_cell.length_a   1.000
_cell.length_b   1.000
_cell.length_c   1.000
_cell.angle_alpha   90.00
_cell.angle_beta   90.00
_cell.angle_gamma   90.00
#
_symmetry.space_group_name_H-M   'P 1'
#
loop_
_entity.id
_entity.type
_entity.pdbx_description
1 polymer ?
#
loop_
_entity_poly.entity_id
_entity_poly.type
_entity_poly.pdbx_seq_one_letter_code
_entity_poly.pdbx_strand_id
1 'polypeptide(L)'
;MLHLQVYFERYCRKCRKYARQLVVDYGTINSLEEADQKLGNHNLPVMPIKCPQCGSEDWPEYALFHDARKNFTFQRVRIGTEEMPVVGGGAGYAYTRTPEEQAELNRGLAKLETYFKQEEERFWQEYTNWAFDRWQEALKWLNEMEWKIAYKKLGISDIIANPSPAGFRKDAEKRFKSDEEKARLWREANSHLIYFELLWVPIDTWPVEEYVRLYGRERVTWLILNLPLPEELEKYRTEKLAVVIPSKTSGSQSVLWERIKQLGDELTRQRRRAEKLARQLAEERAEKARLNEEIHMLRNQIEYLKGSIQSPVRSVVKGQTKHSFKR
;
A
#
# COMPACT_ATOMS: atom_id res chain seq x y z
N MET A 1 15.55 -10.49 17.94
CA MET A 1 16.39 -9.31 17.71
C MET A 1 16.80 -9.20 16.26
N LEU A 2 16.45 -8.09 15.63
CA LEU A 2 16.78 -7.70 14.26
C LEU A 2 17.44 -6.33 14.30
N HIS A 3 18.32 -5.99 13.36
CA HIS A 3 18.83 -4.62 13.23
C HIS A 3 18.20 -3.99 11.99
N LEU A 4 17.19 -3.13 12.19
CA LEU A 4 16.38 -2.62 11.08
C LEU A 4 17.00 -1.38 10.45
N GLN A 5 17.30 -1.49 9.16
CA GLN A 5 17.65 -0.37 8.30
C GLN A 5 16.63 -0.25 7.17
N VAL A 6 16.23 0.98 6.88
CA VAL A 6 15.33 1.30 5.77
C VAL A 6 16.10 2.03 4.69
N TYR A 7 16.09 1.46 3.49
CA TYR A 7 16.69 2.07 2.30
C TYR A 7 15.62 2.45 1.31
N PHE A 8 15.84 3.54 0.58
CA PHE A 8 15.16 3.77 -0.69
C PHE A 8 16.03 3.31 -1.84
N GLU A 9 15.40 2.69 -2.83
CA GLU A 9 16.05 2.13 -4.00
C GLU A 9 15.41 2.69 -5.27
N ARG A 10 16.25 3.05 -6.25
CA ARG A 10 15.82 3.39 -7.60
C ARG A 10 16.63 2.66 -8.65
N TYR A 11 16.03 2.39 -9.81
CA TYR A 11 16.75 1.88 -10.96
C TYR A 11 17.31 3.03 -11.82
N CYS A 12 18.62 3.14 -11.94
CA CYS A 12 19.24 4.11 -12.83
C CYS A 12 19.19 3.60 -14.27
N ARG A 13 18.35 4.20 -15.10
CA ARG A 13 18.17 3.80 -16.52
C ARG A 13 19.44 3.99 -17.37
N LYS A 14 20.29 4.97 -17.03
CA LYS A 14 21.57 5.21 -17.74
C LYS A 14 22.61 4.13 -17.44
N CYS A 15 22.81 3.81 -16.16
CA CYS A 15 23.82 2.82 -15.74
C CYS A 15 23.30 1.39 -15.68
N ARG A 16 21.98 1.19 -15.83
CA ARG A 16 21.28 -0.09 -15.68
C ARG A 16 21.58 -0.78 -14.34
N LYS A 17 21.70 0.01 -13.27
CA LYS A 17 22.02 -0.44 -11.91
C LYS A 17 21.10 0.22 -10.90
N TYR A 18 20.84 -0.47 -9.80
CA TYR A 18 20.12 0.09 -8.68
C TYR A 18 21.02 1.01 -7.85
N ALA A 19 20.51 2.20 -7.55
CA ALA A 19 21.09 3.11 -6.56
C ALA A 19 20.26 3.00 -5.28
N ARG A 20 20.93 2.85 -4.15
CA ARG A 20 20.31 2.74 -2.83
C ARG A 20 20.80 3.85 -1.93
N GLN A 21 19.90 4.37 -1.11
CA GLN A 21 20.21 5.37 -0.10
C GLN A 21 19.61 4.93 1.22
N LEU A 22 20.44 4.88 2.28
CA LEU A 22 19.97 4.66 3.63
C LEU A 22 19.15 5.88 4.05
N VAL A 23 17.91 5.64 4.46
CA VAL A 23 16.98 6.69 4.89
C VAL A 23 17.00 6.80 6.41
N VAL A 24 16.87 5.66 7.08
CA VAL A 24 16.89 5.56 8.55
C VAL A 24 17.52 4.25 8.98
N ASP A 25 18.30 4.31 10.06
CA ASP A 25 18.76 3.16 10.82
C ASP A 25 18.08 3.18 12.20
N TYR A 26 17.22 2.21 12.47
CA TYR A 26 16.50 2.10 13.75
C TYR A 26 17.32 1.33 14.81
N GLY A 27 18.52 0.87 14.47
CA GLY A 27 19.35 0.07 15.35
C GLY A 27 18.78 -1.31 15.63
N THR A 28 19.15 -1.86 16.78
CA THR A 28 18.62 -3.16 17.23
C THR A 28 17.20 -2.99 17.74
N ILE A 29 16.30 -3.80 17.20
CA ILE A 29 14.90 -3.92 17.59
C ILE A 29 14.68 -5.29 18.22
N ASN A 30 13.96 -5.33 19.34
CA ASN A 30 13.78 -6.53 20.14
C ASN A 30 12.67 -7.44 19.59
N SER A 31 11.58 -6.85 19.08
CA SER A 31 10.41 -7.55 18.52
C SER A 31 9.95 -6.97 17.17
N LEU A 32 9.08 -7.69 16.45
CA LEU A 32 8.45 -7.17 15.24
C LEU A 32 7.44 -6.06 15.55
N GLU A 33 6.72 -6.15 16.68
CA GLU A 33 5.80 -5.08 17.12
C GLU A 33 6.53 -3.75 17.36
N GLU A 34 7.73 -3.79 17.94
CA GLU A 34 8.55 -2.58 18.13
C GLU A 34 9.00 -2.01 16.77
N ALA A 35 9.26 -2.88 15.77
CA ALA A 35 9.58 -2.44 14.42
C ALA A 35 8.37 -1.75 13.77
N ASP A 36 7.18 -2.35 13.83
CA ASP A 36 5.96 -1.80 13.26
C ASP A 36 5.59 -0.46 13.91
N GLN A 37 5.69 -0.35 15.24
CA GLN A 37 5.46 0.93 15.93
C GLN A 37 6.45 2.02 15.49
N LYS A 38 7.75 1.69 15.35
CA LYS A 38 8.75 2.68 14.92
C LYS A 38 8.54 3.11 13.47
N LEU A 39 8.17 2.17 12.60
CA LEU A 39 7.87 2.45 11.20
C LEU A 39 6.59 3.28 11.04
N GLY A 40 5.52 2.93 11.77
CA GLY A 40 4.23 3.63 11.70
C GLY A 40 4.27 5.06 12.25
N ASN A 41 5.17 5.35 13.20
CA ASN A 41 5.29 6.67 13.81
C ASN A 41 6.27 7.61 13.09
N HIS A 42 6.93 7.17 12.02
CA HIS A 42 7.98 7.95 11.38
C HIS A 42 7.65 8.25 9.91
N ASN A 43 7.42 9.54 9.63
CA ASN A 43 7.31 10.03 8.27
C ASN A 43 8.69 10.09 7.61
N LEU A 44 8.94 9.19 6.66
CA LEU A 44 10.19 9.15 5.92
C LEU A 44 10.13 10.10 4.71
N PRO A 45 10.98 11.15 4.64
CA PRO A 45 10.95 12.08 3.51
C PRO A 45 11.42 11.38 2.24
N VAL A 46 10.55 11.35 1.23
CA VAL A 46 10.85 10.79 -0.09
C VAL A 46 11.56 11.86 -0.91
N MET A 47 12.81 11.62 -1.29
CA MET A 47 13.66 12.57 -2.02
C MET A 47 14.35 11.88 -3.22
N PRO A 48 14.68 12.60 -4.31
CA PRO A 48 15.41 12.03 -5.42
C PRO A 48 16.77 11.44 -5.00
N ILE A 49 17.10 10.27 -5.52
CA ILE A 49 18.37 9.58 -5.23
C ILE A 49 19.36 9.86 -6.36
N LYS A 50 20.57 10.29 -6.03
CA LYS A 50 21.65 10.44 -7.00
C LYS A 50 22.30 9.11 -7.35
N CYS A 51 22.47 8.81 -8.63
CA CYS A 51 23.21 7.62 -9.05
C CYS A 51 24.71 7.87 -8.81
N PRO A 52 25.39 6.99 -8.07
CA PRO A 52 26.81 7.17 -7.77
C PRO A 52 27.71 7.05 -9.01
N GLN A 53 27.25 6.42 -10.10
CA GLN A 53 28.06 6.20 -11.30
C GLN A 53 27.92 7.31 -12.35
N CYS A 54 26.73 7.84 -12.60
CA CYS A 54 26.50 8.86 -13.63
C CYS A 54 25.96 10.19 -13.09
N GLY A 55 25.75 10.31 -11.78
CA GLY A 55 25.24 11.53 -11.17
C GLY A 55 23.79 11.90 -11.50
N SER A 56 23.08 11.09 -12.32
CA SER A 56 21.65 11.33 -12.57
C SER A 56 20.86 11.31 -11.25
N GLU A 57 19.77 12.04 -11.18
CA GLU A 57 18.86 12.09 -10.03
C GLU A 57 17.46 11.70 -10.49
N ASP A 58 16.79 10.84 -9.73
CA ASP A 58 15.40 10.45 -9.98
C ASP A 58 14.74 9.98 -8.68
N TRP A 59 13.41 9.95 -8.66
CA TRP A 59 12.65 9.53 -7.49
C TRP A 59 12.84 8.03 -7.18
N PRO A 60 12.81 7.62 -5.90
CA PRO A 60 12.90 6.21 -5.53
C PRO A 60 11.68 5.41 -6.00
N GLU A 61 11.88 4.14 -6.34
CA GLU A 61 10.79 3.26 -6.77
C GLU A 61 10.39 2.26 -5.67
N TYR A 62 11.31 1.96 -4.76
CA TYR A 62 11.11 0.95 -3.72
C TYR A 62 11.63 1.42 -2.36
N ALA A 63 10.94 0.97 -1.31
CA ALA A 63 11.44 0.94 0.06
C ALA A 63 11.92 -0.48 0.38
N LEU A 64 13.13 -0.60 0.94
CA LEU A 64 13.73 -1.86 1.34
C LEU A 64 13.88 -1.89 2.85
N PHE A 65 13.35 -2.95 3.46
CA PHE A 65 13.54 -3.23 4.88
C PHE A 65 14.62 -4.30 5.02
N HIS A 66 15.72 -3.92 5.66
CA HIS A 66 16.95 -4.70 5.71
C HIS A 66 17.32 -5.02 7.16
N ASP A 67 17.67 -6.28 7.42
CA ASP A 67 18.27 -6.70 8.68
C ASP A 67 19.80 -6.68 8.55
N ALA A 68 20.43 -5.64 9.12
CA ALA A 68 21.87 -5.43 9.04
C ALA A 68 22.69 -6.53 9.74
N ARG A 69 22.11 -7.24 10.73
CA ARG A 69 22.80 -8.35 11.41
C ARG A 69 22.94 -9.57 10.51
N LYS A 70 21.89 -9.87 9.74
CA LYS A 70 21.85 -11.02 8.83
C LYS A 70 22.24 -10.65 7.39
N ASN A 71 22.47 -9.37 7.14
CA ASN A 71 22.73 -8.80 5.82
C ASN A 71 21.69 -9.26 4.78
N PHE A 72 20.41 -9.19 5.15
CA PHE A 72 19.31 -9.69 4.33
C PHE A 72 18.16 -8.68 4.25
N THR A 73 17.67 -8.44 3.03
CA THR A 73 16.46 -7.65 2.80
C THR A 73 15.26 -8.58 2.82
N PHE A 74 14.43 -8.45 3.86
CA PHE A 74 13.27 -9.32 4.05
C PHE A 74 12.01 -8.76 3.36
N GLN A 75 12.00 -7.47 3.02
CA GLN A 75 10.86 -6.86 2.35
C GLN A 75 11.30 -5.75 1.39
N ARG A 76 10.70 -5.74 0.19
CA ARG A 76 10.89 -4.74 -0.86
C ARG A 76 9.51 -4.30 -1.35
N VAL A 77 9.10 -3.11 -0.93
CA VAL A 77 7.78 -2.54 -1.22
C VAL A 77 7.91 -1.45 -2.28
N ARG A 78 7.00 -1.42 -3.24
CA ARG A 78 6.96 -0.36 -4.27
C ARG A 78 6.33 0.88 -3.67
N ILE A 79 6.94 2.04 -3.90
CA ILE A 79 6.47 3.34 -3.40
C ILE A 79 5.55 3.97 -4.45
N GLY A 80 4.54 4.72 -3.99
CA GLY A 80 3.62 5.44 -4.86
C GLY A 80 2.58 4.53 -5.49
N THR A 81 2.18 3.49 -4.77
CA THR A 81 1.08 2.56 -5.09
C THR A 81 -0.12 2.84 -4.18
N GLU A 82 -1.24 2.16 -4.43
CA GLU A 82 -2.43 2.26 -3.56
C GLU A 82 -2.13 1.83 -2.11
N GLU A 83 -1.30 0.80 -1.93
CA GLU A 83 -0.88 0.27 -0.62
C GLU A 83 0.18 1.14 0.07
N MET A 84 0.96 1.91 -0.70
CA MET A 84 2.06 2.74 -0.17
C MET A 84 2.08 4.12 -0.86
N PRO A 85 1.06 4.96 -0.65
CA PRO A 85 0.95 6.26 -1.30
C PRO A 85 1.98 7.24 -0.72
N VAL A 86 2.41 8.20 -1.56
CA VAL A 86 3.32 9.26 -1.12
C VAL A 86 2.54 10.50 -0.72
N VAL A 87 2.84 11.04 0.46
CA VAL A 87 2.18 12.26 0.95
C VAL A 87 2.90 13.50 0.41
N GLY A 88 2.13 14.43 -0.14
CA GLY A 88 2.61 15.70 -0.71
C GLY A 88 2.57 15.76 -2.23
N GLY A 89 2.58 16.99 -2.76
CA GLY A 89 2.63 17.27 -4.19
C GLY A 89 4.06 17.48 -4.68
N GLY A 90 4.40 16.94 -5.87
CA GLY A 90 5.65 17.24 -6.58
C GLY A 90 6.48 16.03 -7.00
N ALA A 91 6.26 14.88 -6.36
CA ALA A 91 6.89 13.63 -6.76
C ALA A 91 6.12 12.98 -7.94
N GLY A 92 6.83 12.32 -8.85
CA GLY A 92 6.27 11.71 -10.07
C GLY A 92 5.46 10.44 -9.85
N TYR A 93 4.88 10.23 -8.67
CA TYR A 93 4.13 9.03 -8.32
C TYR A 93 2.68 9.09 -8.78
N ALA A 94 2.14 7.92 -9.06
CA ALA A 94 0.75 7.76 -9.49
C ALA A 94 -0.24 7.95 -8.35
N TYR A 95 0.10 7.41 -7.17
CA TYR A 95 -0.70 7.49 -5.98
C TYR A 95 -0.03 8.44 -4.99
N THR A 96 -0.64 9.60 -4.85
CA THR A 96 -0.24 10.61 -3.88
C THR A 96 -1.43 10.98 -3.01
N ARG A 97 -1.16 11.39 -1.78
CA ARG A 97 -2.14 12.01 -0.88
C ARG A 97 -1.74 13.43 -0.62
N THR A 98 -2.71 14.33 -0.59
CA THR A 98 -2.48 15.65 -0.04
C THR A 98 -2.15 15.55 1.46
N PRO A 99 -1.39 16.50 2.03
CA PRO A 99 -1.18 16.57 3.47
C PRO A 99 -2.50 16.60 4.26
N GLU A 100 -3.52 17.28 3.72
CA GLU A 100 -4.85 17.38 4.31
C GLU A 100 -5.56 16.02 4.36
N GLU A 101 -5.56 15.26 3.26
CA GLU A 101 -6.14 13.91 3.22
C GLU A 101 -5.44 12.96 4.19
N GLN A 102 -4.12 13.03 4.29
CA GLN A 102 -3.37 12.21 5.24
C GLN A 102 -3.67 12.63 6.69
N ALA A 103 -3.78 13.93 6.96
CA ALA A 103 -4.13 14.42 8.28
C ALA A 103 -5.53 14.00 8.71
N GLU A 104 -6.51 14.00 7.79
CA GLU A 104 -7.86 13.49 8.02
C GLU A 104 -7.86 12.00 8.37
N LEU A 105 -7.17 11.17 7.58
CA LEU A 105 -7.00 9.74 7.86
C LEU A 105 -6.40 9.52 9.24
N ASN A 106 -5.30 10.22 9.56
CA ASN A 106 -4.63 10.09 10.85
C ASN A 106 -5.54 10.49 12.02
N ARG A 107 -6.38 11.53 11.87
CA ARG A 107 -7.38 11.92 12.89
C ARG A 107 -8.41 10.83 13.11
N GLY A 108 -8.92 10.22 12.03
CA GLY A 108 -9.88 9.11 12.12
C GLY A 108 -9.27 7.89 12.81
N LEU A 109 -8.08 7.46 12.36
CA LEU A 109 -7.37 6.30 12.94
C LEU A 109 -7.05 6.50 14.42
N ALA A 110 -6.65 7.71 14.84
CA ALA A 110 -6.36 8.01 16.24
C ALA A 110 -7.59 7.88 17.17
N LYS A 111 -8.80 8.10 16.64
CA LYS A 111 -10.07 7.99 17.38
C LYS A 111 -10.68 6.59 17.32
N LEU A 112 -10.28 5.77 16.35
CA LEU A 112 -10.96 4.53 15.98
C LEU A 112 -11.16 3.58 17.16
N GLU A 113 -10.12 3.31 17.94
CA GLU A 113 -10.23 2.40 19.08
C GLU A 113 -11.25 2.89 20.12
N THR A 114 -11.21 4.17 20.45
CA THR A 114 -12.12 4.76 21.44
C THR A 114 -13.55 4.78 20.92
N TYR A 115 -13.72 5.12 19.64
CA TYR A 115 -15.03 5.13 18.98
C TYR A 115 -15.63 3.72 18.92
N PHE A 116 -14.84 2.72 18.53
CA PHE A 116 -15.27 1.33 18.51
C PHE A 116 -15.70 0.86 19.89
N LYS A 117 -14.91 1.12 20.94
CA LYS A 117 -15.26 0.76 22.33
C LYS A 117 -16.59 1.35 22.80
N GLN A 118 -16.97 2.54 22.33
CA GLN A 118 -18.25 3.17 22.68
C GLN A 118 -19.45 2.45 22.05
N GLU A 119 -19.29 1.96 20.81
CA GLU A 119 -20.35 1.27 20.06
C GLU A 119 -20.22 -0.26 20.07
N GLU A 120 -19.22 -0.81 20.76
CA GLU A 120 -18.80 -2.22 20.67
C GLU A 120 -19.92 -3.19 21.00
N GLU A 121 -20.64 -2.96 22.10
CA GLU A 121 -21.72 -3.86 22.52
C GLU A 121 -22.88 -3.84 21.53
N ARG A 122 -23.24 -2.66 21.03
CA ARG A 122 -24.27 -2.50 20.00
C ARG A 122 -23.87 -3.20 18.71
N PHE A 123 -22.64 -2.97 18.24
CA PHE A 123 -22.10 -3.63 17.06
C PHE A 123 -22.16 -5.15 17.19
N TRP A 124 -21.71 -5.70 18.33
CA TRP A 124 -21.75 -7.14 18.55
C TRP A 124 -23.16 -7.68 18.62
N GLN A 125 -24.10 -6.95 19.24
CA GLN A 125 -25.51 -7.31 19.29
C GLN A 125 -26.11 -7.39 17.88
N GLU A 126 -25.93 -6.35 17.07
CA GLU A 126 -26.41 -6.30 15.69
C GLU A 126 -25.77 -7.42 14.85
N TYR A 127 -24.48 -7.69 15.05
CA TYR A 127 -23.78 -8.74 14.32
C TYR A 127 -24.26 -10.14 14.68
N THR A 128 -24.52 -10.40 15.97
CA THR A 128 -25.09 -11.67 16.42
C THR A 128 -26.51 -11.85 15.91
N ASN A 129 -27.34 -10.81 15.96
CA ASN A 129 -28.72 -10.87 15.46
C ASN A 129 -28.76 -11.19 13.96
N TRP A 130 -27.92 -10.50 13.19
CA TRP A 130 -27.78 -10.77 11.75
C TRP A 130 -27.38 -12.23 11.47
N ALA A 131 -26.49 -12.81 12.29
CA ALA A 131 -26.10 -14.21 12.17
C ALA A 131 -27.22 -15.18 12.62
N PHE A 132 -28.04 -14.82 13.61
CA PHE A 132 -29.13 -15.66 14.10
C PHE A 132 -30.21 -15.88 13.05
N ASP A 133 -30.58 -14.83 12.30
CA ASP A 133 -31.54 -14.92 11.20
C ASP A 133 -31.16 -15.99 10.15
N ARG A 134 -29.87 -16.35 10.10
CA ARG A 134 -29.28 -17.28 9.14
C ARG A 134 -28.32 -18.27 9.80
N TRP A 135 -28.62 -18.71 11.03
CA TRP A 135 -27.65 -19.39 11.89
C TRP A 135 -26.93 -20.59 11.23
N GLN A 136 -27.68 -21.49 10.58
CA GLN A 136 -27.09 -22.65 9.91
C GLN A 136 -26.15 -22.26 8.74
N GLU A 137 -26.43 -21.15 8.07
CA GLU A 137 -25.57 -20.62 7.03
C GLU A 137 -24.36 -19.91 7.63
N ALA A 138 -24.56 -19.13 8.68
CA ALA A 138 -23.49 -18.43 9.40
C ALA A 138 -22.40 -19.40 9.89
N LEU A 139 -22.80 -20.56 10.41
CA LEU A 139 -21.86 -21.61 10.82
C LEU A 139 -21.04 -22.19 9.66
N LYS A 140 -21.51 -22.10 8.41
CA LYS A 140 -20.76 -22.57 7.23
C LYS A 140 -19.65 -21.61 6.81
N TRP A 141 -19.72 -20.34 7.20
CA TRP A 141 -18.69 -19.35 6.89
C TRP A 141 -17.44 -19.50 7.74
N LEU A 142 -17.55 -20.16 8.90
CA LEU A 142 -16.43 -20.35 9.81
C LEU A 142 -15.45 -21.39 9.26
N ASN A 143 -14.18 -20.99 9.15
CA ASN A 143 -13.08 -21.86 8.78
C ASN A 143 -12.54 -22.64 9.99
N GLU A 144 -11.64 -23.59 9.74
CA GLU A 144 -11.09 -24.47 10.79
C GLU A 144 -10.36 -23.71 11.91
N MET A 145 -9.64 -22.65 11.58
CA MET A 145 -8.91 -21.84 12.55
C MET A 145 -9.88 -21.10 13.48
N GLU A 146 -10.93 -20.50 12.93
CA GLU A 146 -11.97 -19.79 13.70
C GLU A 146 -12.70 -20.72 14.67
N TRP A 147 -13.05 -21.93 14.21
CA TRP A 147 -13.62 -22.95 15.09
C TRP A 147 -12.71 -23.33 16.25
N LYS A 148 -11.43 -23.58 15.96
CA LYS A 148 -10.44 -23.94 16.99
C LYS A 148 -10.25 -22.84 18.01
N ILE A 149 -10.16 -21.58 17.57
CA ILE A 149 -10.04 -20.42 18.46
C ILE A 149 -11.28 -20.31 19.36
N ALA A 150 -12.47 -20.37 18.78
CA ALA A 150 -13.71 -20.23 19.52
C ALA A 150 -13.86 -21.31 20.60
N TYR A 151 -13.68 -22.58 20.23
CA TYR A 151 -13.85 -23.70 21.16
C TYR A 151 -12.81 -23.66 22.28
N LYS A 152 -11.56 -23.31 21.95
CA LYS A 152 -10.51 -23.14 22.97
C LYS A 152 -10.89 -22.05 23.97
N LYS A 153 -11.37 -20.90 23.51
CA LYS A 153 -11.76 -19.78 24.39
C LYS A 153 -13.01 -20.08 25.21
N LEU A 154 -13.94 -20.86 24.68
CA LEU A 154 -15.12 -21.35 25.40
C LEU A 154 -14.81 -22.51 26.36
N GLY A 155 -13.56 -22.97 26.44
CA GLY A 155 -13.16 -24.06 27.32
C GLY A 155 -13.68 -25.44 26.89
N ILE A 156 -13.96 -25.64 25.61
CA ILE A 156 -14.49 -26.91 25.08
C ILE A 156 -13.33 -27.76 24.54
N SER A 157 -12.95 -28.78 25.29
CA SER A 157 -11.87 -29.73 24.95
C SER A 157 -12.36 -31.04 24.33
N ASP A 158 -13.65 -31.34 24.45
CA ASP A 158 -14.14 -32.72 24.34
C ASP A 158 -14.56 -33.13 22.91
N ILE A 159 -14.15 -32.37 21.89
CA ILE A 159 -14.38 -32.81 20.52
C ILE A 159 -13.31 -33.83 20.14
N ILE A 160 -13.76 -34.89 19.44
CA ILE A 160 -12.95 -35.87 18.71
C ILE A 160 -11.68 -35.22 18.17
N ALA A 161 -10.51 -35.81 18.45
CA ALA A 161 -9.21 -35.28 18.01
C ALA A 161 -9.24 -34.91 16.51
N ASN A 162 -9.01 -33.62 16.20
CA ASN A 162 -9.04 -33.02 14.86
C ASN A 162 -10.40 -33.13 14.12
N PRO A 163 -11.46 -32.48 14.61
CA PRO A 163 -12.72 -32.43 13.88
C PRO A 163 -12.59 -31.55 12.64
N SER A 164 -13.19 -31.99 11.53
CA SER A 164 -13.33 -31.15 10.33
C SER A 164 -14.33 -30.00 10.60
N PRO A 165 -14.35 -28.94 9.77
CA PRO A 165 -15.36 -27.88 9.89
C PRO A 165 -16.80 -28.40 9.92
N ALA A 166 -17.11 -29.48 9.20
CA ALA A 166 -18.42 -30.12 9.26
C ALA A 166 -18.72 -30.78 10.61
N GLY A 167 -17.71 -31.32 11.29
CA GLY A 167 -17.81 -31.86 12.64
C GLY A 167 -18.10 -30.78 13.67
N PHE A 168 -17.35 -29.67 13.63
CA PHE A 168 -17.60 -28.51 14.50
C PHE A 168 -19.01 -27.95 14.35
N ARG A 169 -19.51 -27.84 13.10
CA ARG A 169 -20.89 -27.39 12.85
C ARG A 169 -21.92 -28.28 13.52
N LYS A 170 -21.81 -29.60 13.36
CA LYS A 170 -22.76 -30.56 13.96
C LYS A 170 -22.72 -30.54 15.48
N ASP A 171 -21.55 -30.34 16.10
CA ASP A 171 -21.46 -30.17 17.55
C ASP A 171 -22.09 -28.84 17.99
N ALA A 172 -21.75 -27.74 17.31
CA ALA A 172 -22.26 -26.42 17.61
C ALA A 172 -23.79 -26.35 17.57
N GLU A 173 -24.42 -26.95 16.55
CA GLU A 173 -25.88 -27.04 16.42
C GLU A 173 -26.54 -27.81 17.58
N LYS A 174 -25.86 -28.82 18.15
CA LYS A 174 -26.38 -29.61 19.25
C LYS A 174 -26.14 -28.95 20.60
N ARG A 175 -24.97 -28.33 20.76
CA ARG A 175 -24.47 -27.78 22.02
C ARG A 175 -25.09 -26.43 22.35
N PHE A 176 -25.09 -25.50 21.41
CA PHE A 176 -25.50 -24.11 21.65
C PHE A 176 -26.96 -23.92 21.24
N LYS A 177 -27.86 -23.92 22.23
CA LYS A 177 -29.31 -23.88 21.98
C LYS A 177 -29.91 -22.51 22.27
N SER A 178 -29.45 -21.88 23.34
CA SER A 178 -29.88 -20.53 23.71
C SER A 178 -29.20 -19.46 22.85
N ASP A 179 -29.84 -18.31 22.73
CA ASP A 179 -29.27 -17.20 21.96
C ASP A 179 -28.01 -16.62 22.63
N GLU A 180 -27.93 -16.64 23.97
CA GLU A 180 -26.72 -16.26 24.71
C GLU A 180 -25.53 -17.17 24.41
N GLU A 181 -25.76 -18.48 24.28
CA GLU A 181 -24.73 -19.46 23.89
C GLU A 181 -24.26 -19.26 22.46
N LYS A 182 -25.20 -19.06 21.53
CA LYS A 182 -24.87 -18.79 20.12
C LYS A 182 -24.12 -17.46 19.98
N ALA A 183 -24.53 -16.42 20.71
CA ALA A 183 -23.85 -15.13 20.73
C ALA A 183 -22.40 -15.27 21.18
N ARG A 184 -22.16 -15.99 22.28
CA ARG A 184 -20.80 -16.25 22.79
C ARG A 184 -19.94 -16.99 21.76
N LEU A 185 -20.46 -18.06 21.15
CA LEU A 185 -19.75 -18.76 20.06
C LEU A 185 -19.43 -17.82 18.91
N TRP A 186 -20.41 -17.06 18.44
CA TRP A 186 -20.25 -16.17 17.30
C TRP A 186 -19.20 -15.10 17.59
N ARG A 187 -19.28 -14.42 18.74
CA ARG A 187 -18.30 -13.41 19.16
C ARG A 187 -16.88 -13.99 19.18
N GLU A 188 -16.69 -15.17 19.78
CA GLU A 188 -15.35 -15.75 19.89
C GLU A 188 -14.78 -16.20 18.54
N ALA A 189 -15.59 -16.84 17.70
CA ALA A 189 -15.19 -17.27 16.37
C ALA A 189 -14.80 -16.09 15.46
N ASN A 190 -15.43 -14.94 15.66
CA ASN A 190 -15.23 -13.74 14.86
C ASN A 190 -14.21 -12.76 15.44
N SER A 191 -13.79 -12.96 16.70
CA SER A 191 -12.90 -12.03 17.41
C SER A 191 -11.60 -11.75 16.65
N HIS A 192 -11.01 -12.77 16.02
CA HIS A 192 -9.78 -12.57 15.24
C HIS A 192 -10.00 -11.63 14.05
N LEU A 193 -11.03 -11.90 13.24
CA LEU A 193 -11.39 -11.08 12.08
C LEU A 193 -11.69 -9.63 12.47
N ILE A 194 -12.42 -9.41 13.55
CA ILE A 194 -12.81 -8.04 13.94
C ILE A 194 -11.63 -7.28 14.52
N TYR A 195 -10.96 -7.82 15.54
CA TYR A 195 -9.91 -7.08 16.22
C TYR A 195 -8.63 -7.02 15.37
N PHE A 196 -8.14 -8.16 14.87
CA PHE A 196 -6.81 -8.21 14.26
C PHE A 196 -6.79 -7.85 12.78
N GLU A 197 -7.83 -8.19 12.02
CA GLU A 197 -7.84 -7.97 10.57
C GLU A 197 -8.52 -6.65 10.17
N LEU A 198 -9.49 -6.17 10.97
CA LEU A 198 -10.25 -4.95 10.65
C LEU A 198 -9.89 -3.77 11.55
N LEU A 199 -9.94 -3.91 12.87
CA LEU A 199 -9.81 -2.76 13.79
C LEU A 199 -8.38 -2.22 13.87
N TRP A 200 -7.37 -3.09 13.90
CA TRP A 200 -5.97 -2.69 14.02
C TRP A 200 -5.23 -2.49 12.69
N VAL A 201 -5.90 -2.80 11.57
CA VAL A 201 -5.36 -2.55 10.23
C VAL A 201 -5.99 -1.26 9.69
N PRO A 202 -5.20 -0.28 9.21
CA PRO A 202 -5.74 0.93 8.60
C PRO A 202 -6.74 0.62 7.48
N ILE A 203 -7.90 1.29 7.51
CA ILE A 203 -9.00 1.00 6.58
C ILE A 203 -8.61 1.20 5.11
N ASP A 204 -7.71 2.13 4.82
CA ASP A 204 -7.19 2.38 3.49
C ASP A 204 -6.37 1.21 2.94
N THR A 205 -5.76 0.41 3.83
CA THR A 205 -4.94 -0.74 3.47
C THR A 205 -5.67 -2.08 3.52
N TRP A 206 -6.96 -2.11 3.85
CA TRP A 206 -7.71 -3.37 3.91
C TRP A 206 -7.65 -4.16 2.59
N PRO A 207 -7.15 -5.41 2.59
CA PRO A 207 -7.13 -6.31 1.44
C PRO A 207 -8.49 -7.01 1.28
N VAL A 208 -9.49 -6.22 0.90
CA VAL A 208 -10.90 -6.63 0.93
C VAL A 208 -11.19 -7.86 0.07
N GLU A 209 -10.57 -8.02 -1.10
CA GLU A 209 -10.72 -9.21 -1.94
C GLU A 209 -10.19 -10.48 -1.26
N GLU A 210 -9.09 -10.35 -0.51
CA GLU A 210 -8.55 -11.45 0.28
C GLU A 210 -9.47 -11.81 1.44
N TYR A 211 -10.00 -10.80 2.14
CA TYR A 211 -10.99 -11.03 3.19
C TYR A 211 -12.23 -11.75 2.64
N VAL A 212 -12.75 -11.33 1.48
CA VAL A 212 -13.87 -12.00 0.82
C VAL A 212 -13.56 -13.46 0.50
N ARG A 213 -12.33 -13.77 0.07
CA ARG A 213 -11.89 -15.13 -0.24
C ARG A 213 -11.80 -16.00 1.02
N LEU A 214 -11.30 -15.45 2.13
CA LEU A 214 -11.05 -16.18 3.38
C LEU A 214 -12.29 -16.34 4.25
N TYR A 215 -13.11 -15.29 4.35
CA TYR A 215 -14.20 -15.17 5.32
C TYR A 215 -15.59 -15.16 4.66
N GLY A 216 -15.65 -15.08 3.33
CA GLY A 216 -16.87 -15.06 2.55
C GLY A 216 -17.40 -13.65 2.32
N ARG A 217 -17.94 -13.41 1.11
CA ARG A 217 -18.39 -12.09 0.66
C ARG A 217 -19.43 -11.47 1.57
N GLU A 218 -20.46 -12.23 1.94
CA GLU A 218 -21.60 -11.70 2.69
C GLU A 218 -21.21 -11.21 4.08
N ARG A 219 -20.41 -12.01 4.79
CA ARG A 219 -19.88 -11.67 6.11
C ARG A 219 -18.99 -10.43 6.06
N VAL A 220 -18.09 -10.35 5.07
CA VAL A 220 -17.21 -9.19 4.89
C VAL A 220 -17.99 -7.94 4.52
N THR A 221 -18.99 -8.04 3.63
CA THR A 221 -19.86 -6.91 3.28
C THR A 221 -20.58 -6.37 4.51
N TRP A 222 -21.16 -7.24 5.33
CA TRP A 222 -21.83 -6.82 6.56
C TRP A 222 -20.86 -6.11 7.51
N LEU A 223 -19.66 -6.67 7.69
CA LEU A 223 -18.64 -6.08 8.56
C LEU A 223 -18.18 -4.71 8.07
N ILE A 224 -17.83 -4.56 6.79
CA ILE A 224 -17.41 -3.26 6.25
C ILE A 224 -18.53 -2.21 6.42
N LEU A 225 -19.78 -2.61 6.22
CA LEU A 225 -20.93 -1.71 6.33
C LEU A 225 -21.20 -1.24 7.76
N ASN A 226 -21.08 -2.15 8.74
CA ASN A 226 -21.56 -1.92 10.10
C ASN A 226 -20.45 -1.76 11.14
N LEU A 227 -19.18 -1.97 10.80
CA LEU A 227 -18.08 -1.72 11.72
C LEU A 227 -18.13 -0.25 12.16
N PRO A 228 -18.17 0.08 13.46
CA PRO A 228 -18.17 1.45 13.93
C PRO A 228 -16.91 2.19 13.46
N LEU A 229 -17.10 3.25 12.67
CA LEU A 229 -16.03 4.09 12.17
C LEU A 229 -16.32 5.56 12.50
N PRO A 230 -15.31 6.36 12.88
CA PRO A 230 -15.40 7.80 12.89
C PRO A 230 -15.73 8.37 11.50
N GLU A 231 -16.36 9.55 11.47
CA GLU A 231 -16.79 10.24 10.24
C GLU A 231 -15.63 10.41 9.23
N GLU A 232 -14.42 10.71 9.71
CA GLU A 232 -13.24 10.90 8.87
C GLU A 232 -12.85 9.64 8.06
N LEU A 233 -13.32 8.46 8.48
CA LEU A 233 -13.01 7.18 7.85
C LEU A 233 -14.13 6.70 6.89
N GLU A 234 -15.29 7.34 6.88
CA GLU A 234 -16.46 6.91 6.09
C GLU A 234 -16.23 6.92 4.57
N LYS A 235 -15.39 7.85 4.09
CA LYS A 235 -14.97 7.86 2.68
C LYS A 235 -14.29 6.55 2.29
N TYR A 236 -13.42 6.01 3.15
CA TYR A 236 -12.71 4.76 2.90
C TYR A 236 -13.65 3.55 2.99
N ARG A 237 -14.64 3.57 3.89
CA ARG A 237 -15.70 2.55 3.90
C ARG A 237 -16.39 2.48 2.53
N THR A 238 -16.74 3.63 1.97
CA THR A 238 -17.41 3.71 0.66
C THR A 238 -16.55 3.14 -0.46
N GLU A 239 -15.26 3.46 -0.47
CA GLU A 239 -14.29 2.87 -1.42
C GLU A 239 -14.20 1.34 -1.27
N LYS A 240 -14.07 0.84 -0.04
CA LYS A 240 -13.96 -0.61 0.25
C LYS A 240 -15.27 -1.36 -0.04
N LEU A 241 -16.42 -0.73 0.16
CA LEU A 241 -17.73 -1.31 -0.17
C LEU A 241 -17.87 -1.57 -1.68
N ALA A 242 -17.35 -0.69 -2.53
CA ALA A 242 -17.42 -0.85 -3.99
C ALA A 242 -16.85 -2.19 -4.48
N VAL A 243 -15.88 -2.75 -3.76
CA VAL A 243 -15.23 -4.04 -4.07
C VAL A 243 -16.10 -5.24 -3.70
N VAL A 244 -16.87 -5.15 -2.60
CA VAL A 244 -17.61 -6.28 -2.04
C VAL A 244 -19.05 -6.37 -2.52
N ILE A 245 -19.62 -5.27 -3.03
CA ILE A 245 -21.01 -5.23 -3.51
C ILE A 245 -21.23 -6.31 -4.60
N PRO A 246 -22.22 -7.22 -4.42
CA PRO A 246 -22.57 -8.20 -5.42
C PRO A 246 -22.95 -7.57 -6.77
N SER A 247 -22.66 -8.24 -7.87
CA SER A 247 -22.99 -7.78 -9.23
C SER A 247 -24.50 -7.74 -9.53
N LYS A 248 -25.31 -8.38 -8.70
CA LYS A 248 -26.77 -8.35 -8.75
C LYS A 248 -27.29 -8.04 -7.36
N THR A 249 -27.69 -6.81 -7.13
CA THR A 249 -28.38 -6.39 -5.91
C THR A 249 -29.88 -6.35 -6.18
N SER A 250 -30.67 -7.05 -5.37
CA SER A 250 -32.13 -6.98 -5.37
C SER A 250 -32.60 -6.14 -4.18
N GLY A 251 -33.75 -5.47 -4.31
CA GLY A 251 -34.34 -4.64 -3.25
C GLY A 251 -34.30 -3.12 -3.54
N SER A 252 -34.87 -2.34 -2.62
CA SER A 252 -35.05 -0.88 -2.77
C SER A 252 -33.76 -0.06 -2.83
N GLN A 253 -32.65 -0.60 -2.30
CA GLN A 253 -31.34 0.06 -2.31
C GLN A 253 -30.43 -0.41 -3.46
N SER A 254 -30.90 -1.28 -4.37
CA SER A 254 -30.10 -1.84 -5.45
C SER A 254 -29.42 -0.78 -6.34
N VAL A 255 -30.15 0.29 -6.63
CA VAL A 255 -29.68 1.43 -7.45
C VAL A 255 -28.52 2.16 -6.77
N LEU A 256 -28.56 2.33 -5.44
CA LEU A 256 -27.48 2.97 -4.69
C LEU A 256 -26.23 2.08 -4.70
N TRP A 257 -26.40 0.78 -4.49
CA TRP A 257 -25.30 -0.18 -4.55
C TRP A 257 -24.64 -0.24 -5.93
N GLU A 258 -25.46 -0.23 -6.99
CA GLU A 258 -24.96 -0.19 -8.36
C GLU A 258 -24.21 1.11 -8.63
N ARG A 259 -24.70 2.25 -8.13
CA ARG A 259 -24.02 3.53 -8.28
C ARG A 259 -22.69 3.57 -7.53
N ILE A 260 -22.62 3.09 -6.29
CA ILE A 260 -21.37 2.99 -5.51
C ILE A 260 -20.35 2.14 -6.26
N LYS A 261 -20.79 1.00 -6.80
CA LYS A 261 -19.94 0.12 -7.60
C LYS A 261 -19.44 0.81 -8.86
N GLN A 262 -20.31 1.48 -9.63
CA GLN A 262 -19.91 2.21 -10.83
C GLN A 262 -18.86 3.28 -10.54
N LEU A 263 -19.03 4.03 -9.45
CA LEU A 263 -18.09 5.05 -9.02
C LEU A 263 -16.76 4.44 -8.57
N GLY A 264 -16.78 3.32 -7.86
CA GLY A 264 -15.55 2.59 -7.50
C GLY A 264 -14.81 2.01 -8.71
N ASP A 265 -15.53 1.46 -9.68
CA ASP A 265 -14.97 0.96 -10.94
C ASP A 265 -14.37 2.12 -11.78
N GLU A 266 -15.01 3.28 -11.78
CA GLU A 266 -14.49 4.49 -12.43
C GLU A 266 -13.24 5.01 -11.73
N LEU A 267 -13.24 5.12 -10.40
CA LEU A 267 -12.09 5.52 -9.59
C LEU A 267 -10.89 4.59 -9.85
N THR A 268 -11.12 3.27 -9.86
CA THR A 268 -10.08 2.27 -10.15
C THR A 268 -9.51 2.44 -11.57
N ARG A 269 -10.37 2.69 -12.57
CA ARG A 269 -9.94 2.96 -13.95
C ARG A 269 -9.12 4.24 -14.05
N GLN A 270 -9.55 5.31 -13.39
CA GLN A 270 -8.81 6.58 -13.34
C GLN A 270 -7.45 6.41 -12.67
N ARG A 271 -7.38 5.69 -11.55
CA ARG A 271 -6.14 5.34 -10.83
C ARG A 271 -5.16 4.57 -11.72
N ARG A 272 -5.61 3.53 -12.44
CA ARG A 272 -4.77 2.79 -13.41
C ARG A 272 -4.28 3.68 -14.56
N ARG A 273 -5.13 4.59 -15.05
CA ARG A 273 -4.75 5.55 -16.09
C ARG A 273 -3.71 6.54 -15.59
N ALA A 274 -3.86 7.05 -14.37
CA ALA A 274 -2.89 7.92 -13.72
C ALA A 274 -1.54 7.21 -13.56
N GLU A 275 -1.52 5.93 -13.17
CA GLU A 275 -0.27 5.15 -13.08
C GLU A 275 0.42 4.99 -14.43
N LYS A 276 -0.34 4.67 -15.48
CA LYS A 276 0.20 4.59 -16.83
C LYS A 276 0.80 5.92 -17.28
N LEU A 277 0.09 7.03 -17.07
CA LEU A 277 0.55 8.36 -17.44
C LEU A 277 1.79 8.80 -16.64
N ALA A 278 1.83 8.52 -15.33
CA ALA A 278 2.99 8.81 -14.49
C ALA A 278 4.24 8.06 -14.97
N ARG A 279 4.09 6.78 -15.34
CA ARG A 279 5.16 5.98 -15.93
C ARG A 279 5.63 6.55 -17.27
N GLN A 280 4.72 6.89 -18.17
CA GLN A 280 5.04 7.50 -19.46
C GLN A 280 5.78 8.82 -19.27
N LEU A 281 5.31 9.67 -18.35
CA LEU A 281 5.96 10.94 -18.03
C LEU A 281 7.39 10.73 -17.52
N ALA A 282 7.63 9.69 -16.71
CA ALA A 282 8.97 9.34 -16.25
C ALA A 282 9.87 8.84 -17.41
N GLU A 283 9.34 8.06 -18.34
CA GLU A 283 10.06 7.59 -19.53
C GLU A 283 10.44 8.76 -20.45
N GLU A 284 9.48 9.65 -20.75
CA GLU A 284 9.70 10.88 -21.54
C GLU A 284 10.72 11.82 -20.89
N ARG A 285 10.68 12.01 -19.57
CA ARG A 285 11.67 12.82 -18.84
C ARG A 285 13.08 12.23 -18.97
N ALA A 286 13.20 10.91 -18.89
CA ALA A 286 14.49 10.24 -19.05
C ALA A 286 15.02 10.36 -20.49
N GLU A 287 14.15 10.24 -21.48
CA GLU A 287 14.52 10.39 -22.90
C GLU A 287 14.92 11.83 -23.23
N LYS A 288 14.16 12.82 -22.74
CA LYS A 288 14.53 14.24 -22.86
C LYS A 288 15.89 14.53 -22.23
N ALA A 289 16.19 13.93 -21.07
CA ALA A 289 17.50 14.08 -20.45
C ALA A 289 18.63 13.47 -21.29
N ARG A 290 18.39 12.31 -21.93
CA ARG A 290 19.34 11.65 -22.84
C ARG A 290 19.62 12.51 -24.07
N LEU A 291 18.58 12.99 -24.74
CA LEU A 291 18.71 13.84 -25.93
C LEU A 291 19.39 15.17 -25.63
N ASN A 292 19.11 15.78 -24.47
CA ASN A 292 19.80 17.01 -24.05
C ASN A 292 21.31 16.80 -23.84
N GLU A 293 21.71 15.66 -23.29
CA GLU A 293 23.14 15.30 -23.16
C GLU A 293 23.79 15.06 -24.52
N GLU A 294 23.10 14.38 -25.44
CA GLU A 294 23.59 14.16 -26.80
C GLU A 294 23.77 15.49 -27.55
N ILE A 295 22.80 16.40 -27.45
CA ILE A 295 22.90 17.77 -27.97
C ILE A 295 24.09 18.50 -27.36
N HIS A 296 24.32 18.37 -26.05
CA HIS A 296 25.46 19.00 -25.38
C HIS A 296 26.80 18.43 -25.86
N MET A 297 26.91 17.12 -26.04
CA MET A 297 28.10 16.47 -26.60
C MET A 297 28.37 16.92 -28.04
N LEU A 298 27.33 16.96 -28.88
CA LEU A 298 27.44 17.42 -30.26
C LEU A 298 27.83 18.89 -30.34
N ARG A 299 27.28 19.76 -29.47
CA ARG A 299 27.67 21.18 -29.39
C ARG A 299 29.15 21.33 -29.04
N ASN A 300 29.62 20.59 -28.03
CA ASN A 300 31.04 20.60 -27.66
C ASN A 300 31.95 20.10 -28.78
N GLN A 301 31.54 19.06 -29.52
CA GLN A 301 32.28 18.57 -30.68
C GLN A 301 32.34 19.59 -31.82
N ILE A 302 31.21 20.25 -32.12
CA ILE A 302 31.16 21.32 -33.13
C ILE A 302 32.08 22.48 -32.73
N GLU A 303 32.08 22.86 -31.45
CA GLU A 303 32.93 23.94 -30.94
C GLU A 303 34.42 23.58 -31.00
N TYR A 304 34.77 22.36 -30.61
CA TYR A 304 36.12 21.82 -30.78
C TYR A 304 36.55 21.84 -32.26
N LEU A 305 35.70 21.31 -33.16
CA LEU A 305 35.98 21.28 -34.60
C LEU A 305 36.16 22.69 -35.18
N LYS A 306 35.29 23.64 -34.81
CA LYS A 306 35.42 25.06 -35.20
C LYS A 306 36.71 25.69 -34.70
N GLY A 307 37.11 25.41 -33.46
CA GLY A 307 38.39 25.86 -32.90
C GLY A 307 39.59 25.28 -33.66
N SER A 308 39.54 24.00 -34.01
CA SER A 308 40.58 23.35 -34.81
C SER A 308 40.59 23.77 -36.30
N ILE A 309 39.49 24.29 -36.85
CA ILE A 309 39.43 24.87 -38.21
C ILE A 309 39.94 26.32 -38.24
N GLN A 310 39.86 27.07 -37.13
CA GLN A 310 40.40 28.43 -37.03
C GLN A 310 41.91 28.48 -36.73
N SER A 311 42.47 27.41 -36.17
CA SER A 311 43.91 27.31 -35.82
C SER A 311 44.88 27.30 -37.04
N PRO A 312 44.59 26.63 -38.18
CA PRO A 312 45.50 26.63 -39.34
C PRO A 312 45.45 27.93 -40.14
N VAL A 313 44.38 28.73 -40.02
CA VAL A 313 44.21 29.96 -40.82
C VAL A 313 45.05 31.13 -40.25
N ARG A 314 45.38 31.11 -38.96
CA ARG A 314 46.23 32.15 -38.34
C ARG A 314 47.74 31.98 -38.59
N SER A 315 48.21 30.79 -38.94
CA SER A 315 49.64 30.55 -39.23
C SER A 315 50.02 30.88 -40.68
N VAL A 316 49.06 30.87 -41.62
CA VAL A 316 49.33 31.18 -43.04
C VAL A 316 49.39 32.70 -43.31
N VAL A 317 48.63 33.53 -42.57
CA VAL A 317 48.57 34.98 -42.83
C VAL A 317 49.79 35.76 -42.28
N LYS A 318 50.60 35.18 -41.37
CA LYS A 318 51.82 35.83 -40.85
C LYS A 318 53.10 35.53 -41.65
N GLY A 319 53.03 34.69 -42.69
CA GLY A 319 54.21 34.24 -43.46
C GLY A 319 54.54 35.04 -44.72
N GLN A 320 53.69 35.97 -45.18
CA GLN A 320 53.88 36.67 -46.46
C GLN A 320 53.75 38.19 -46.29
N THR A 321 54.76 38.85 -45.70
CA THR A 321 54.98 40.30 -45.86
C THR A 321 56.34 40.74 -45.30
N LYS A 322 57.45 40.12 -45.73
CA LYS A 322 58.78 40.74 -45.60
C LYS A 322 59.69 40.31 -46.74
N HIS A 323 59.59 40.99 -47.89
CA HIS A 323 60.77 41.40 -48.65
C HIS A 323 60.41 42.62 -49.50
N SER A 324 60.67 43.79 -48.92
CA SER A 324 60.76 45.08 -49.60
C SER A 324 62.19 45.57 -49.41
N PHE A 325 62.88 45.69 -50.55
CA PHE A 325 63.87 46.71 -50.91
C PHE A 325 64.81 47.24 -49.83
N LYS A 326 66.12 47.03 -50.03
CA LYS A 326 67.12 48.10 -49.89
C LYS A 326 68.26 47.91 -50.91
N ARG A 327 68.63 49.08 -51.44
CA ARG A 327 69.61 49.48 -52.46
C ARG A 327 70.86 48.65 -52.62
#